data_AF-A0A496YVI3-F1
#
_entry.id   AF-A0A496YVI3-F1
#
_cell.length_a   1.000
_cell.length_b   1.000
_cell.length_c   1.000
_cell.angle_alpha   90.00
_cell.angle_beta   90.00
_cell.angle_gamma   90.00
#
_symmetry.space_group_name_H-M   'P 1'
#
loop_
_entity.id
_entity.type
_entity.pdbx_description
1 polymer ?
#
loop_
_entity_poly.entity_id
_entity_poly.type
_entity_poly.pdbx_seq_one_letter_code
_entity_poly.pdbx_strand_id
1 'polypeptide(L)' 'MQVSRDYFSCANCHNKDFKRIYNFSISFHSVNFLDELIYDKTTDMLYQCTKCGRTFTPEQIEQTLNEIKKSRKKGR' A
#
# COMPACT_ATOMS: atom_id res chain seq x y z
N MET A 1 33.78 -1.72 2.88
CA MET A 1 32.48 -2.43 2.87
C MET A 1 31.57 -1.75 1.86
N GLN A 2 30.97 -2.48 0.93
CA GLN A 2 30.08 -1.93 -0.10
C GLN A 2 28.62 -2.22 0.31
N VAL A 3 27.82 -1.18 0.50
CA VAL A 3 26.40 -1.30 0.88
C VAL A 3 25.55 -1.15 -0.38
N SER A 4 24.90 -2.24 -0.80
CA SER A 4 23.88 -2.18 -1.87
C SER A 4 22.50 -1.89 -1.27
N ARG A 5 21.72 -1.01 -1.92
CA ARG A 5 20.32 -0.73 -1.57
C ARG A 5 19.41 -1.10 -2.72
N ASP A 6 18.42 -1.94 -2.45
CA ASP A 6 17.31 -2.20 -3.36
C ASP A 6 16.10 -1.38 -2.91
N TYR A 7 15.41 -0.76 -3.85
CA TYR A 7 14.24 0.08 -3.59
C TYR A 7 12.97 -0.61 -4.11
N PHE A 8 11.86 -0.39 -3.41
CA PHE A 8 10.55 -0.63 -4.00
C PHE A 8 10.39 0.27 -5.23
N SER A 9 10.00 -0.32 -6.35
CA SER A 9 9.81 0.37 -7.61
C SER A 9 8.40 0.11 -8.12
N CYS A 10 7.77 1.14 -8.69
CA CYS A 10 6.43 1.04 -9.22
C CYS A 10 6.38 -0.06 -10.29
N ALA A 11 5.51 -1.06 -10.09
CA ALA A 11 5.35 -2.18 -11.01
C ALA A 11 4.99 -1.77 -12.45
N ASN A 12 4.48 -0.55 -12.67
CA ASN A 12 4.08 -0.07 -13.98
C ASN A 12 5.16 0.73 -14.73
N CYS A 13 5.95 1.55 -14.02
CA CYS A 13 6.85 2.52 -14.67
C CYS A 13 8.25 2.56 -14.05
N HIS A 14 8.54 1.64 -13.13
CA HIS A 14 9.80 1.50 -12.41
C HIS A 14 10.25 2.76 -11.64
N ASN A 15 9.34 3.71 -11.43
CA ASN A 15 9.60 4.88 -10.62
C ASN A 15 9.74 4.50 -9.15
N LYS A 16 10.63 5.18 -8.43
CA LYS A 16 10.90 4.95 -7.00
C LYS A 16 10.28 6.02 -6.08
N ASP A 17 9.76 7.10 -6.66
CA ASP A 17 9.26 8.25 -5.91
C ASP A 17 7.75 8.14 -5.73
N PHE A 18 7.31 8.15 -4.47
CA PHE A 18 5.91 8.01 -4.09
C PHE A 18 5.50 9.13 -3.13
N LYS A 19 4.24 9.56 -3.23
CA LYS A 19 3.61 10.43 -2.24
C LYS A 19 2.58 9.64 -1.43
N ARG A 20 2.47 9.93 -0.14
CA ARG A 20 1.45 9.36 0.73
C ARG A 20 0.12 10.07 0.50
N ILE A 21 -0.95 9.31 0.34
CA ILE A 21 -2.31 9.82 0.25
C ILE A 21 -3.16 9.12 1.31
N TYR A 22 -4.21 9.81 1.76
CA TYR A 22 -5.18 9.27 2.71
C TYR A 22 -6.56 9.29 2.06
N ASN A 23 -7.25 8.16 2.12
CA ASN A 23 -8.65 8.07 1.75
C ASN A 23 -9.48 8.01 3.04
N PHE A 24 -10.54 8.81 3.09
CA PHE A 24 -11.48 8.84 4.21
C PHE A 24 -12.79 8.26 3.71
N SER A 25 -13.24 7.18 4.33
CA SER A 25 -14.47 6.48 3.96
C SER A 25 -15.38 6.32 5.16
N ILE A 26 -16.67 6.17 4.88
CA ILE A 26 -17.69 5.80 5.84
C ILE A 26 -18.50 4.65 5.23
N SER A 27 -18.57 3.54 5.96
CA SER A 27 -19.33 2.35 5.56
C SER A 27 -20.61 2.30 6.38
N PHE A 28 -21.74 2.05 5.72
CA PHE A 28 -23.04 1.95 6.37
C PHE A 28 -23.46 0.49 6.46
N HIS A 29 -23.91 0.07 7.64
CA HIS A 29 -24.41 -1.26 7.91
C HIS A 29 -25.89 -1.16 8.28
N SER A 30 -26.76 -1.65 7.39
CA SER A 30 -28.18 -1.83 7.69
C SER A 30 -28.37 -3.10 8.51
N VAL A 31 -28.85 -2.98 9.74
CA VAL A 31 -29.21 -4.13 10.60
C VAL A 31 -30.72 -4.20 10.76
N ASN A 32 -31.30 -5.38 10.53
CA ASN A 32 -32.75 -5.62 10.38
C ASN A 32 -33.61 -5.43 11.65
N PHE A 33 -33.11 -4.83 12.72
CA PHE A 33 -33.83 -4.85 14.01
C PHE A 33 -33.95 -3.52 14.76
N LEU A 34 -33.55 -2.39 14.19
CA LEU A 34 -33.87 -1.03 14.66
C LEU A 34 -33.68 -0.07 13.48
N ASP A 35 -34.44 1.02 13.40
CA ASP A 35 -34.26 2.12 12.43
C ASP A 35 -32.92 2.89 12.61
N GLU A 36 -31.92 2.27 13.26
CA GLU A 36 -30.63 2.86 13.56
C GLU A 36 -29.58 2.46 12.51
N LEU A 37 -29.07 3.47 11.81
CA LEU A 37 -28.00 3.35 10.84
C LEU A 37 -26.66 3.19 11.57
N ILE A 38 -26.09 1.99 11.60
CA ILE A 38 -24.73 1.77 12.12
C ILE A 38 -23.74 2.16 11.04
N TYR A 39 -22.69 2.90 11.39
CA TYR A 39 -21.64 3.27 10.45
C TYR A 39 -20.25 3.13 11.05
N ASP A 40 -19.29 2.78 10.20
CA ASP A 40 -17.87 2.73 10.52
C ASP A 40 -17.13 3.78 9.69
N LYS A 41 -16.30 4.60 10.35
CA LYS A 41 -15.39 5.54 9.67
C LYS A 41 -14.02 4.90 9.55
N THR A 42 -13.44 4.94 8.35
CA THR A 42 -12.12 4.37 8.09
C THR A 42 -11.23 5.40 7.40
N THR A 43 -9.95 5.40 7.77
CA THR A 43 -8.92 6.19 7.10
C THR A 43 -7.87 5.23 6.55
N ASP A 44 -7.83 5.10 5.23
CA ASP A 44 -6.89 4.23 4.54
C ASP A 44 -5.68 5.02 4.08
N MET A 45 -4.49 4.51 4.34
CA MET A 45 -3.23 5.11 3.88
C MET A 45 -2.73 4.36 2.65
N LEU A 46 -2.44 5.10 1.58
CA LEU A 46 -1.92 4.56 0.32
C LEU A 46 -0.69 5.35 -0.14
N TYR A 47 0.13 4.72 -0.98
CA TYR A 47 1.28 5.34 -1.63
C TYR A 47 1.03 5.46 -3.13
N GLN A 48 1.00 6.69 -3.64
CA GLN A 48 0.80 6.97 -5.05
C GLN A 48 2.12 7.23 -5.75
N CYS A 49 2.36 6.52 -6.86
CA CYS A 49 3.50 6.79 -7.74
C CYS A 49 3.40 8.19 -8.32
N THR A 50 4.46 8.99 -8.13
CA THR A 50 4.51 10.38 -8.62
C THR A 50 4.57 10.50 -10.14
N LYS A 51 4.93 9.42 -10.86
CA LYS A 51 5.07 9.41 -12.32
C LYS A 51 3.82 8.95 -13.05
N CYS A 52 3.21 7.83 -12.64
CA CYS A 52 2.06 7.24 -13.33
C CYS A 52 0.75 7.24 -12.54
N GLY A 53 0.75 7.75 -11.30
CA GLY A 53 -0.46 7.86 -10.48
C GLY A 53 -0.98 6.55 -9.89
N ARG A 54 -0.36 5.40 -10.18
CA ARG A 54 -0.76 4.10 -9.60
C ARG A 54 -0.54 4.09 -8.10
N THR A 55 -1.51 3.55 -7.36
CA THR A 55 -1.51 3.47 -5.89
C THR A 55 -1.15 2.09 -5.39
N PHE A 56 -0.54 2.02 -4.21
CA PHE A 56 -0.13 0.80 -3.53
C PHE A 56 -0.47 0.90 -2.05
N THR A 57 -0.89 -0.21 -1.43
CA THR A 57 -1.09 -0.27 0.02
C THR A 57 0.25 -0.49 0.74
N PRO A 58 0.34 -0.16 2.04
CA PRO A 58 1.51 -0.47 2.86
C PRO A 58 1.89 -1.96 2.79
N GLU A 59 0.89 -2.84 2.84
CA GLU A 59 1.07 -4.29 2.82
C GLU A 59 1.66 -4.76 1.49
N GLN A 60 1.23 -4.18 0.35
CA GLN A 60 1.80 -4.50 -0.97
C GLN A 60 3.28 -4.10 -1.08
N ILE A 61 3.65 -2.95 -0.51
CA ILE A 61 5.03 -2.49 -0.48
C ILE A 61 5.88 -3.42 0.39
N GLU A 62 5.40 -3.74 1.60
CA GLU A 62 6.09 -4.65 2.51
C GLU A 62 6.28 -6.05 1.92
N GLN A 63 5.25 -6.60 1.28
CA GLN A 63 5.33 -7.88 0.58
C GLN A 63 6.42 -7.86 -0.49
N THR A 64 6.45 -6.82 -1.32
CA THR A 64 7.47 -6.68 -2.38
C THR A 64 8.88 -6.56 -1.80
N LEU A 65 9.08 -5.78 -0.74
CA LEU A 65 10.38 -5.67 -0.06
C LEU A 65 10.83 -7.00 0.56
N ASN A 66 9.88 -7.76 1.11
CA ASN A 66 10.15 -9.09 1.64
C ASN A 66 10.54 -10.09 0.53
N GLU A 67 9.95 -9.98 -0.65
CA GLU A 67 10.34 -10.78 -1.82
C GLU A 67 11.76 -10.44 -2.29
N ILE A 68 12.11 -9.16 -2.39
CA ILE A 68 13.48 -8.72 -2.70
C ILE A 68 14.48 -9.32 -1.71
N LYS A 69 14.17 -9.26 -0.41
CA LYS A 69 14.99 -9.87 0.66
C LYS A 69 15.14 -11.38 0.49
N LYS A 70 14.07 -12.09 0.13
CA LYS A 70 14.10 -13.55 -0.11
C LYS A 70 14.94 -13.90 -1.34
N SER A 71 14.79 -13.16 -2.44
CA SER A 71 15.56 -13.38 -3.68
C SER A 71 17.07 -13.20 -3.46
N ARG A 72 17.47 -12.18 -2.69
CA ARG A 72 18.88 -11.98 -2.29
C ARG A 72 19.43 -13.09 -1.41
N LYS A 73 18.60 -13.72 -0.57
CA LYS A 73 19.00 -14.86 0.27
C LYS A 73 19.13 -16.17 -0.49
N LYS A 74 18.32 -16.40 -1.54
CA LYS A 74 18.36 -17.61 -2.36
C LYS A 74 19.48 -17.61 -3.41
N GLY A 75 19.94 -16.43 -3.84
CA GLY A 75 21.05 -16.27 -4.79
C GLY A 75 22.44 -16.32 -4.15
N ARG A 76 22.57 -16.88 -2.95
CA ARG A 76 23.81 -17.07 -2.19
C ARG A 76 23.89 -18.53 -1.76
#